data_AF-R7T455-F1
#
_entry.id   AF-R7T455-F1
#
_cell.length_a   1.000
_cell.length_b   1.000
_cell.length_c   1.000
_cell.angle_alpha   90.00
_cell.angle_beta   90.00
_cell.angle_gamma   90.00
#
_symmetry.space_group_name_H-M   'P 1'
#
loop_
_entity.id
_entity.type
_entity.pdbx_description
1 polymer ?
#
loop_
_entity_poly.entity_id
_entity_poly.type
_entity_poly.pdbx_seq_one_letter_code
_entity_poly.pdbx_strand_id
1 'polypeptide(L)'
;MRLRFFLLRRRPSCMKLVCAGIVTLAELMCLIPSIVPSLEDAHAHSQEGGSTGAGRFLWPLCFVLSQVPFAVANALMERSVKRGQTQEEAHKSSVAEELSLFYFLFGWTLVVVLTVTSLLWLDILPGFGTAGGPGQFAEKYKRINDLKQVSRCLCSFAFGFKCIFGGAGCSPSSAVLGWINYSVTALGCFAFACLMRFSEGANFTIIALTLRTPLVFLFWTLFTEDPFHFEPHVHLSTWLSIAGIVIMLPAILVYDFAPKEIDSSKPSGNVLDDDRQTLIVNADASFEDNVSIN
;
A
#
# COMPACT_ATOMS: atom_id res chain seq x y z
N MET A 1 12.97 -5.42 2.60
CA MET A 1 13.98 -6.44 3.01
C MET A 1 15.21 -5.89 3.76
N ARG A 2 16.10 -5.08 3.16
CA ARG A 2 17.33 -4.62 3.86
C ARG A 2 17.04 -3.80 5.14
N LEU A 3 16.04 -2.92 5.10
CA LEU A 3 15.63 -2.14 6.28
C LEU A 3 15.11 -3.02 7.42
N ARG A 4 14.39 -4.09 7.10
CA ARG A 4 13.91 -5.10 8.07
C ARG A 4 15.07 -5.93 8.65
N PHE A 5 16.11 -6.22 7.88
CA PHE A 5 17.34 -6.80 8.44
C PHE A 5 18.01 -5.86 9.46
N PHE A 6 18.07 -4.54 9.19
CA PHE A 6 18.64 -3.58 10.15
C PHE A 6 17.76 -3.37 11.39
N LEU A 7 16.43 -3.25 11.22
CA LEU A 7 15.50 -2.91 12.30
C LEU A 7 15.03 -4.13 13.12
N LEU A 8 14.81 -5.27 12.47
CA LEU A 8 14.24 -6.49 13.07
C LEU A 8 15.25 -7.66 13.11
N ARG A 9 16.48 -7.50 12.59
CA ARG A 9 17.55 -8.52 12.58
C ARG A 9 17.16 -9.88 11.97
N ARG A 10 16.11 -9.92 11.14
CA ARG A 10 15.71 -11.14 10.42
C ARG A 10 16.44 -11.26 9.09
N ARG A 11 17.00 -12.44 8.81
CA ARG A 11 17.68 -12.74 7.55
C ARG A 11 16.69 -13.32 6.54
N PRO A 12 16.49 -12.67 5.38
CA PRO A 12 15.69 -13.26 4.32
C PRO A 12 16.41 -14.47 3.74
N SER A 13 15.66 -15.52 3.39
CA SER A 13 16.21 -16.63 2.61
C SER A 13 16.53 -16.16 1.19
N CYS A 14 17.49 -16.82 0.53
CA CYS A 14 17.85 -16.49 -0.85
C CYS A 14 16.62 -16.61 -1.79
N MET A 15 15.81 -17.64 -1.59
CA MET A 15 14.56 -17.86 -2.34
C MET A 15 13.57 -16.70 -2.20
N LYS A 16 13.42 -16.13 -1.00
CA LYS A 16 12.56 -14.96 -0.76
C LYS A 16 13.08 -13.71 -1.46
N LEU A 17 14.40 -13.51 -1.49
CA LEU A 17 15.03 -12.43 -2.26
C LEU A 17 14.79 -12.59 -3.76
N VAL A 18 14.90 -13.82 -4.30
CA VAL A 18 14.63 -14.09 -5.71
C VAL A 18 13.16 -13.80 -6.03
N CYS A 19 12.21 -14.28 -5.22
CA CYS A 19 10.77 -14.04 -5.44
C CYS A 19 10.45 -12.54 -5.38
N ALA A 20 10.99 -11.81 -4.41
CA ALA A 20 10.83 -10.36 -4.34
C ALA A 20 11.44 -9.64 -5.55
N GLY A 21 12.58 -10.13 -6.06
CA GLY A 21 13.20 -9.63 -7.29
C GLY A 21 12.30 -9.85 -8.51
N ILE A 22 11.74 -11.04 -8.67
CA ILE A 22 10.80 -11.38 -9.76
C ILE A 22 9.58 -10.46 -9.71
N VAL A 23 8.96 -10.30 -8.54
CA VAL A 23 7.80 -9.42 -8.35
C VAL A 23 8.16 -7.96 -8.69
N THR A 24 9.32 -7.49 -8.26
CA THR A 24 9.78 -6.13 -8.56
C THR A 24 10.00 -5.92 -10.07
N LEU A 25 10.58 -6.91 -10.76
CA LEU A 25 10.78 -6.85 -12.21
C LEU A 25 9.45 -6.88 -12.97
N ALA A 26 8.50 -7.72 -12.54
CA ALA A 26 7.16 -7.77 -13.11
C ALA A 26 6.40 -6.44 -12.92
N GLU A 27 6.55 -5.80 -11.76
CA GLU A 27 5.97 -4.47 -11.50
C GLU A 27 6.57 -3.40 -12.41
N LEU A 28 7.91 -3.41 -12.56
CA LEU A 28 8.59 -2.51 -13.49
C LEU A 28 8.12 -2.71 -14.93
N MET A 29 7.88 -3.95 -15.36
CA MET A 29 7.33 -4.24 -16.68
C MET A 29 5.95 -3.58 -16.88
N CYS A 30 5.08 -3.61 -15.87
CA CYS A 30 3.76 -2.97 -15.93
C CYS A 30 3.86 -1.44 -16.06
N LEU A 31 4.91 -0.82 -15.51
CA LEU A 31 5.14 0.62 -15.52
C LEU A 31 5.92 1.13 -16.75
N ILE A 32 6.43 0.25 -17.61
CA ILE A 32 7.19 0.64 -18.82
C ILE A 32 6.42 1.66 -19.69
N PRO A 33 5.12 1.47 -20.00
CA PRO A 33 4.37 2.41 -20.83
C PRO A 33 4.32 3.82 -20.22
N SER A 34 4.14 3.92 -18.90
CA SER A 34 4.13 5.19 -18.18
C SER A 34 5.51 5.88 -18.15
N ILE A 35 6.62 5.12 -18.13
CA ILE A 35 7.99 5.65 -18.08
C ILE A 35 8.53 5.99 -19.47
N VAL A 36 8.23 5.17 -20.47
CA VAL A 36 8.67 5.33 -21.87
C VAL A 36 7.44 5.36 -22.77
N PRO A 37 6.74 6.49 -22.79
CA PRO A 37 5.43 6.55 -23.42
C PRO A 37 5.49 6.62 -24.94
N SER A 38 6.69 6.74 -25.51
CA SER A 38 6.94 6.58 -26.95
C SER A 38 6.68 5.15 -27.45
N LEU A 39 6.51 4.19 -26.54
CA LEU A 39 6.15 2.81 -26.86
C LEU A 39 4.64 2.58 -26.96
N GLU A 40 3.83 3.60 -26.63
CA GLU A 40 2.37 3.51 -26.63
C GLU A 40 1.77 4.36 -27.75
N ASP A 41 0.67 3.89 -28.35
CA ASP A 41 0.04 4.56 -29.48
C ASP A 41 -0.40 5.99 -29.11
N ALA A 42 -0.26 6.93 -30.05
CA ALA A 42 -0.52 8.36 -29.84
C ALA A 42 -1.94 8.69 -29.33
N HIS A 43 -2.90 7.77 -29.49
CA HIS A 43 -4.26 7.90 -28.96
C HIS A 43 -4.39 7.63 -27.45
N ALA A 44 -3.50 6.83 -26.85
CA ALA A 44 -3.48 6.60 -25.39
C ALA A 44 -2.99 7.85 -24.64
N HIS A 45 -2.06 8.59 -25.25
CA HIS A 45 -1.44 9.80 -24.69
C HIS A 45 -2.38 10.94 -24.37
N SER A 46 -3.46 11.09 -25.15
CA SER A 46 -4.38 12.22 -24.99
C SER A 46 -5.30 12.09 -23.78
N GLN A 47 -5.47 10.89 -23.23
CA GLN A 47 -6.35 10.67 -22.08
C GLN A 47 -5.60 10.59 -20.73
N GLU A 48 -4.33 10.18 -20.71
CA GLU A 48 -3.63 9.87 -19.45
C GLU A 48 -2.94 11.05 -18.74
N GLY A 49 -3.00 12.27 -19.28
CA GLY A 49 -2.61 13.48 -18.54
C GLY A 49 -1.21 13.44 -17.91
N GLY A 50 -0.17 13.11 -18.69
CA GLY A 50 1.21 13.04 -18.20
C GLY A 50 1.88 14.42 -18.01
N SER A 51 2.74 14.56 -17.01
CA SER A 51 3.52 15.79 -16.82
C SER A 51 4.56 15.96 -17.95
N THR A 52 4.60 17.13 -18.57
CA THR A 52 5.56 17.44 -19.65
C THR A 52 6.90 17.95 -19.10
N GLY A 53 8.00 17.71 -19.83
CA GLY A 53 9.33 18.25 -19.50
C GLY A 53 10.04 17.52 -18.35
N ALA A 54 10.72 18.26 -17.47
CA ALA A 54 11.50 17.69 -16.35
C ALA A 54 10.64 16.93 -15.32
N GLY A 55 9.33 17.25 -15.25
CA GLY A 55 8.38 16.54 -14.39
C GLY A 55 8.29 15.04 -14.68
N ARG A 56 8.55 14.62 -15.93
CA ARG A 56 8.51 13.21 -16.36
C ARG A 56 9.49 12.33 -15.58
N PHE A 57 10.59 12.89 -15.11
CA PHE A 57 11.59 12.17 -14.30
C PHE A 57 11.48 12.48 -12.81
N LEU A 58 11.11 13.73 -12.47
CA LEU A 58 11.04 14.18 -11.09
C LEU A 58 9.91 13.46 -10.32
N TRP A 59 8.74 13.28 -10.94
CA TRP A 59 7.60 12.62 -10.29
C TRP A 59 7.85 11.15 -9.96
N PRO A 60 8.35 10.30 -10.89
CA PRO A 60 8.74 8.93 -10.56
C PRO A 60 9.82 8.86 -9.49
N LEU A 61 10.80 9.77 -9.50
CA LEU A 61 11.84 9.79 -8.46
C LEU A 61 11.26 10.13 -7.09
N CYS A 62 10.39 11.14 -7.00
CA CYS A 62 9.65 11.46 -5.78
C CYS A 62 8.79 10.29 -5.31
N PHE A 63 8.13 9.58 -6.23
CA PHE A 63 7.36 8.38 -5.92
C PHE A 63 8.25 7.28 -5.31
N VAL A 64 9.41 6.98 -5.91
CA VAL A 64 10.38 6.00 -5.37
C VAL A 64 10.88 6.44 -4.00
N LEU A 65 11.20 7.72 -3.81
CA LEU A 65 11.65 8.25 -2.52
C LEU A 65 10.56 8.16 -1.45
N SER A 66 9.29 8.33 -1.81
CA SER A 66 8.16 8.18 -0.88
C SER A 66 7.96 6.73 -0.38
N GLN A 67 8.51 5.74 -1.10
CA GLN A 67 8.47 4.35 -0.63
C GLN A 67 9.36 4.11 0.59
N VAL A 68 10.38 4.94 0.83
CA VAL A 68 11.29 4.82 1.98
C VAL A 68 10.55 5.04 3.32
N PRO A 69 9.87 6.18 3.56
CA PRO A 69 9.12 6.36 4.80
C PRO A 69 7.99 5.33 4.94
N PHE A 70 7.35 4.92 3.83
CA PHE A 70 6.35 3.84 3.85
C PHE A 70 6.94 2.51 4.33
N ALA A 71 8.12 2.13 3.82
CA ALA A 71 8.83 0.92 4.26
C ALA A 71 9.26 0.99 5.73
N VAL A 72 9.71 2.16 6.22
CA VAL A 72 10.04 2.37 7.64
C VAL A 72 8.79 2.19 8.50
N ALA A 73 7.69 2.83 8.12
CA ALA A 73 6.44 2.76 8.86
C ALA A 73 5.90 1.33 8.95
N ASN A 74 5.96 0.57 7.85
CA ASN A 74 5.55 -0.84 7.85
C ASN A 74 6.46 -1.73 8.73
N ALA A 75 7.78 -1.46 8.74
CA ALA A 75 8.69 -2.19 9.63
C ALA A 75 8.45 -1.86 11.12
N LEU A 76 8.12 -0.61 11.44
CA LEU A 76 7.74 -0.20 12.80
C LEU A 76 6.39 -0.80 13.20
N MET A 77 5.42 -0.83 12.28
CA MET A 77 4.12 -1.46 12.47
C MET A 77 4.28 -2.95 12.77
N GLU A 78 5.08 -3.68 11.98
CA GLU A 78 5.39 -5.08 12.25
C GLU A 78 6.01 -5.27 13.63
N ARG A 79 6.98 -4.41 14.00
CA ARG A 79 7.62 -4.47 15.32
C ARG A 79 6.60 -4.31 16.44
N SER A 80 5.68 -3.36 16.32
CA SER A 80 4.65 -3.10 17.35
C SER A 80 3.65 -4.25 17.48
N VAL A 81 3.14 -4.75 16.34
CA VAL A 81 2.16 -5.84 16.31
C VAL A 81 2.77 -7.14 16.85
N LYS A 82 4.00 -7.49 16.44
CA LYS A 82 4.65 -8.74 16.86
C LYS A 82 5.25 -8.70 18.26
N ARG A 83 5.65 -7.51 18.75
CA ARG A 83 6.12 -7.34 20.14
C ARG A 83 4.98 -7.50 21.15
N GLY A 84 3.75 -7.18 20.77
CA GLY A 84 2.54 -7.51 21.54
C GLY A 84 2.42 -9.02 21.76
N GLN A 85 2.53 -9.81 20.70
CA GLN A 85 2.42 -11.28 20.78
C GLN A 85 3.44 -11.94 21.71
N THR A 86 4.72 -11.51 21.69
CA THR A 86 5.76 -12.11 22.55
C THR A 86 5.58 -11.78 24.04
N GLN A 87 4.87 -10.71 24.36
CA GLN A 87 4.60 -10.29 25.73
C GLN A 87 3.25 -10.82 26.25
N GLU A 88 2.34 -11.16 25.35
CA GLU A 88 0.95 -11.57 25.63
C GLU A 88 0.77 -13.09 25.73
N GLU A 89 1.72 -13.91 25.23
CA GLU A 89 1.81 -15.34 25.55
C GLU A 89 1.98 -15.62 27.06
N ALA A 90 2.29 -14.60 27.87
CA ALA A 90 2.33 -14.70 29.34
C ALA A 90 0.96 -14.45 30.03
N HIS A 91 -0.08 -13.98 29.33
CA HIS A 91 -1.38 -13.71 29.98
C HIS A 91 -2.57 -13.86 29.02
N LYS A 92 -3.29 -14.98 29.17
CA LYS A 92 -4.60 -15.29 28.55
C LYS A 92 -5.52 -14.06 28.38
N SER A 93 -5.88 -13.71 27.14
CA SER A 93 -7.28 -13.54 26.68
C SER A 93 -7.34 -13.05 25.23
N SER A 94 -8.12 -13.71 24.37
CA SER A 94 -8.41 -13.29 22.99
C SER A 94 -9.05 -11.90 22.87
N VAL A 95 -9.67 -11.41 23.94
CA VAL A 95 -10.30 -10.07 24.00
C VAL A 95 -9.26 -8.94 24.11
N ALA A 96 -8.12 -9.17 24.79
CA ALA A 96 -7.04 -8.19 24.86
C ALA A 96 -6.33 -8.04 23.49
N GLU A 97 -6.24 -9.15 22.75
CA GLU A 97 -5.62 -9.24 21.44
C GLU A 97 -6.35 -8.45 20.35
N GLU A 98 -7.69 -8.50 20.31
CA GLU A 98 -8.50 -7.70 19.36
C GLU A 98 -8.43 -6.21 19.68
N LEU A 99 -8.48 -5.87 20.97
CA LEU A 99 -8.39 -4.50 21.46
C LEU A 99 -7.08 -3.82 21.00
N SER A 100 -5.96 -4.56 21.02
CA SER A 100 -4.64 -4.09 20.57
C SER A 100 -4.61 -3.66 19.10
N LEU A 101 -5.30 -4.39 18.21
CA LEU A 101 -5.33 -4.07 16.78
C LEU A 101 -6.13 -2.80 16.49
N PHE A 102 -7.31 -2.64 17.10
CA PHE A 102 -8.12 -1.44 16.93
C PHE A 102 -7.42 -0.18 17.46
N TYR A 103 -6.78 -0.26 18.64
CA TYR A 103 -5.98 0.85 19.17
C TYR A 103 -4.82 1.20 18.25
N PHE A 104 -4.18 0.20 17.65
CA PHE A 104 -3.11 0.40 16.70
C PHE A 104 -3.60 1.10 15.41
N LEU A 105 -4.69 0.62 14.80
CA LEU A 105 -5.29 1.26 13.61
C LEU A 105 -5.78 2.68 13.91
N PHE A 106 -6.34 2.91 15.10
CA PHE A 106 -6.74 4.24 15.54
C PHE A 106 -5.53 5.18 15.63
N GLY A 107 -4.45 4.74 16.31
CA GLY A 107 -3.21 5.51 16.40
C GLY A 107 -2.59 5.81 15.04
N TRP A 108 -2.57 4.82 14.14
CA TRP A 108 -2.12 4.99 12.76
C TRP A 108 -2.94 6.04 12.01
N THR A 109 -4.27 5.95 12.09
CA THR A 109 -5.18 6.89 11.44
C THR A 109 -4.98 8.30 11.98
N LEU A 110 -4.76 8.46 13.29
CA LEU A 110 -4.49 9.75 13.91
C LEU A 110 -3.19 10.36 13.40
N VAL A 111 -2.12 9.58 13.26
CA VAL A 111 -0.86 10.03 12.66
C VAL A 111 -1.08 10.45 11.20
N VAL A 112 -1.85 9.69 10.42
CA VAL A 112 -2.19 10.05 9.03
C VAL A 112 -2.94 11.37 8.99
N VAL A 113 -3.96 11.57 9.83
CA VAL A 113 -4.73 12.84 9.89
C VAL A 113 -3.83 14.01 10.25
N LEU A 114 -2.97 13.87 11.26
CA LEU A 114 -2.01 14.90 11.64
C LEU A 114 -1.03 15.21 10.51
N THR A 115 -0.55 14.18 9.80
CA THR A 115 0.39 14.32 8.68
C THR A 115 -0.28 15.00 7.49
N VAL A 116 -1.50 14.60 7.10
CA VAL A 116 -2.24 15.24 6.01
C VAL A 116 -2.55 16.70 6.35
N THR A 117 -2.94 16.97 7.59
CA THR A 117 -3.20 18.35 8.06
C THR A 117 -1.93 19.20 8.04
N SER A 118 -0.80 18.64 8.45
CA SER A 118 0.48 19.35 8.42
C SER A 118 1.04 19.55 7.01
N LEU A 119 0.62 18.72 6.05
CA LEU A 119 0.98 18.82 4.63
C LEU A 119 -0.04 19.63 3.81
N LEU A 120 -1.08 20.18 4.43
CA LEU A 120 -2.10 20.98 3.74
C LEU A 120 -1.50 22.19 3.00
N TRP A 121 -0.36 22.71 3.47
CA TRP A 121 0.36 23.79 2.79
C TRP A 121 0.91 23.36 1.41
N LEU A 122 1.08 22.07 1.12
CA LEU A 122 1.57 21.62 -0.19
C LEU A 122 0.60 21.96 -1.33
N ASP A 123 -0.71 22.12 -1.05
CA ASP A 123 -1.70 22.56 -2.05
C ASP A 123 -1.47 24.01 -2.52
N ILE A 124 -0.62 24.75 -1.80
CA ILE A 124 -0.20 26.11 -2.17
C ILE A 124 0.91 26.07 -3.25
N LEU A 125 1.61 24.95 -3.43
CA LEU A 125 2.74 24.85 -4.34
C LEU A 125 2.28 24.87 -5.82
N PRO A 126 2.82 25.78 -6.64
CA PRO A 126 2.50 25.85 -8.06
C PRO A 126 3.03 24.63 -8.81
N GLY A 127 2.19 24.02 -9.63
CA GLY A 127 2.51 22.78 -10.37
C GLY A 127 2.34 21.48 -9.57
N PHE A 128 1.90 21.55 -8.31
CA PHE A 128 1.49 20.38 -7.51
C PHE A 128 0.04 20.52 -7.03
N GLY A 129 -0.32 21.68 -6.45
CA GLY A 129 -1.67 21.98 -5.99
C GLY A 129 -2.51 22.77 -6.99
N THR A 130 -3.62 23.33 -6.51
CA THR A 130 -4.57 24.14 -7.32
C THR A 130 -3.99 25.46 -7.87
N ALA A 131 -2.72 25.77 -7.57
CA ALA A 131 -2.01 26.94 -8.08
C ALA A 131 -1.49 26.71 -9.51
N GLY A 132 -2.06 27.46 -10.47
CA GLY A 132 -1.66 27.44 -11.89
C GLY A 132 -0.17 27.64 -12.18
N GLY A 133 0.21 27.26 -13.41
CA GLY A 133 1.56 26.86 -13.84
C GLY A 133 2.77 27.81 -13.65
N PRO A 134 3.97 27.32 -14.03
CA PRO A 134 5.27 27.85 -13.59
C PRO A 134 5.62 29.26 -14.09
N GLY A 135 4.98 29.76 -15.17
CA GLY A 135 5.24 31.10 -15.71
C GLY A 135 4.77 32.26 -14.82
N GLN A 136 3.90 32.01 -13.84
CA GLN A 136 3.38 33.03 -12.91
C GLN A 136 4.21 33.13 -11.61
N PHE A 137 5.27 32.33 -11.45
CA PHE A 137 5.97 32.11 -10.18
C PHE A 137 6.50 33.39 -9.52
N ALA A 138 7.14 34.29 -10.27
CA ALA A 138 7.76 35.50 -9.71
C ALA A 138 6.74 36.57 -9.27
N GLU A 139 5.65 36.77 -10.01
CA GLU A 139 4.59 37.73 -9.63
C GLU A 139 3.68 37.19 -8.52
N LYS A 140 3.45 35.87 -8.49
CA LYS A 140 2.57 35.24 -7.49
C LYS A 140 3.26 35.10 -6.15
N TYR A 141 4.58 34.82 -6.10
CA TYR A 141 5.34 34.68 -4.85
C TYR A 141 5.30 35.96 -3.99
N LYS A 142 5.26 37.14 -4.63
CA LYS A 142 5.08 38.43 -3.94
C LYS A 142 3.68 38.59 -3.32
N ARG A 143 2.70 37.79 -3.74
CA ARG A 143 1.30 37.77 -3.27
C ARG A 143 1.01 36.63 -2.28
N ILE A 144 1.96 35.72 -2.01
CA ILE A 144 1.80 34.55 -1.12
C ILE A 144 1.81 34.94 0.38
N ASN A 145 2.28 36.13 0.75
CA ASN A 145 2.18 36.64 2.13
C ASN A 145 0.74 37.03 2.56
N ASP A 146 -0.26 36.89 1.69
CA ASP A 146 -1.64 37.20 2.03
C ASP A 146 -2.33 36.03 2.74
N LEU A 147 -2.81 36.29 3.96
CA LEU A 147 -3.73 35.48 4.78
C LEU A 147 -4.93 34.91 3.98
N LYS A 148 -5.28 35.54 2.84
CA LYS A 148 -6.32 35.13 1.90
C LYS A 148 -6.09 33.75 1.26
N GLN A 149 -4.85 33.31 1.08
CA GLN A 149 -4.57 32.01 0.46
C GLN A 149 -4.86 30.84 1.41
N VAL A 150 -4.48 30.99 2.69
CA VAL A 150 -4.83 30.03 3.76
C VAL A 150 -6.34 29.93 3.92
N SER A 151 -7.04 31.07 3.90
CA SER A 151 -8.50 31.11 3.94
C SER A 151 -9.15 30.35 2.77
N ARG A 152 -8.60 30.44 1.55
CA ARG A 152 -9.12 29.71 0.39
C ARG A 152 -8.97 28.20 0.53
N CYS A 153 -7.83 27.73 1.02
CA CYS A 153 -7.60 26.30 1.29
C CYS A 153 -8.60 25.76 2.33
N LEU A 154 -8.79 26.50 3.43
CA LEU A 154 -9.79 26.15 4.45
C LEU A 154 -11.23 26.16 3.91
N CYS A 155 -11.58 27.10 3.03
CA CYS A 155 -12.87 27.12 2.36
C CYS A 155 -13.09 25.90 1.45
N SER A 156 -12.08 25.49 0.68
CA SER A 156 -12.13 24.28 -0.16
C SER A 156 -12.32 23.02 0.69
N PHE A 157 -11.60 22.92 1.81
CA PHE A 157 -11.76 21.79 2.74
C PHE A 157 -13.15 21.77 3.38
N ALA A 158 -13.63 22.93 3.86
CA ALA A 158 -14.96 23.05 4.44
C ALA A 158 -16.08 22.75 3.42
N PHE A 159 -15.88 23.11 2.16
CA PHE A 159 -16.78 22.73 1.07
C PHE A 159 -16.80 21.21 0.85
N GLY A 160 -15.63 20.58 0.74
CA GLY A 160 -15.50 19.12 0.59
C GLY A 160 -16.14 18.36 1.75
N PHE A 161 -15.91 18.81 2.99
CA PHE A 161 -16.54 18.24 4.18
C PHE A 161 -18.06 18.34 4.09
N LYS A 162 -18.60 19.52 3.78
CA LYS A 162 -20.05 19.69 3.60
C LYS A 162 -20.59 18.78 2.50
N CYS A 163 -19.90 18.63 1.38
CA CYS A 163 -20.35 17.80 0.27
C CYS A 163 -20.37 16.29 0.59
N ILE A 164 -19.43 15.78 1.38
CA ILE A 164 -19.44 14.38 1.86
C ILE A 164 -20.69 14.09 2.71
N PHE A 165 -21.17 15.08 3.47
CA PHE A 165 -22.39 14.97 4.27
C PHE A 165 -23.65 15.45 3.53
N GLY A 166 -23.61 15.61 2.20
CA GLY A 166 -24.77 15.98 1.39
C GLY A 166 -25.19 17.46 1.49
N GLY A 167 -24.31 18.32 2.00
CA GLY A 167 -24.50 19.77 2.08
C GLY A 167 -23.93 20.55 0.89
N ALA A 168 -23.97 21.89 0.99
CA ALA A 168 -23.35 22.84 0.06
C ALA A 168 -23.81 22.78 -1.41
N GLY A 169 -24.98 22.19 -1.69
CA GLY A 169 -25.53 22.11 -3.05
C GLY A 169 -24.86 21.05 -3.93
N CYS A 170 -24.06 20.15 -3.34
CA CYS A 170 -23.44 19.03 -4.04
C CYS A 170 -24.46 17.96 -4.44
N SER A 171 -24.18 17.26 -5.54
CA SER A 171 -25.03 16.16 -6.00
C SER A 171 -25.00 14.99 -5.00
N PRO A 172 -26.12 14.28 -4.77
CA PRO A 172 -26.16 13.14 -3.85
C PRO A 172 -25.18 12.02 -4.23
N SER A 173 -24.90 11.83 -5.52
CA SER A 173 -23.94 10.84 -6.02
C SER A 173 -22.53 11.08 -5.49
N SER A 174 -22.09 12.33 -5.35
CA SER A 174 -20.78 12.67 -4.79
C SER A 174 -20.64 12.20 -3.34
N ALA A 175 -21.68 12.39 -2.52
CA ALA A 175 -21.68 11.93 -1.14
C ALA A 175 -21.62 10.39 -1.05
N VAL A 176 -22.45 9.71 -1.86
CA VAL A 176 -22.49 8.24 -1.91
C VAL A 176 -21.15 7.66 -2.34
N LEU A 177 -20.56 8.16 -3.44
CA LEU A 177 -19.25 7.72 -3.91
C LEU A 177 -18.15 7.97 -2.87
N GLY A 178 -18.20 9.11 -2.18
CA GLY A 178 -17.30 9.41 -1.07
C GLY A 178 -17.37 8.37 0.04
N TRP A 179 -18.58 8.06 0.53
CA TRP A 179 -18.78 7.05 1.58
C TRP A 179 -18.40 5.64 1.16
N ILE A 180 -18.68 5.25 -0.08
CA ILE A 180 -18.23 3.97 -0.64
C ILE A 180 -16.71 3.91 -0.62
N ASN A 181 -16.03 4.94 -1.13
CA ASN A 181 -14.58 5.00 -1.15
C ASN A 181 -13.96 4.94 0.26
N TYR A 182 -14.52 5.67 1.24
CA TYR A 182 -14.07 5.60 2.63
C TYR A 182 -14.26 4.21 3.23
N SER A 183 -15.41 3.57 2.99
CA SER A 183 -15.72 2.24 3.52
C SER A 183 -14.78 1.17 2.96
N VAL A 184 -14.55 1.19 1.64
CA VAL A 184 -13.63 0.26 0.97
C VAL A 184 -12.18 0.51 1.43
N THR A 185 -11.78 1.76 1.60
CA THR A 185 -10.45 2.10 2.12
C THR A 185 -10.27 1.63 3.56
N ALA A 186 -11.27 1.82 4.43
CA ALA A 186 -11.23 1.34 5.81
C ALA A 186 -11.13 -0.20 5.88
N LEU A 187 -11.90 -0.90 5.05
CA LEU A 187 -11.81 -2.35 4.91
C LEU A 187 -10.41 -2.79 4.42
N GLY A 188 -9.84 -2.07 3.44
CA GLY A 188 -8.48 -2.31 2.95
C GLY A 188 -7.41 -2.13 4.02
N CYS A 189 -7.52 -1.07 4.85
CA CYS A 189 -6.62 -0.86 5.98
C CYS A 189 -6.73 -1.99 7.02
N PHE A 190 -7.95 -2.43 7.32
CA PHE A 190 -8.18 -3.55 8.23
C PHE A 190 -7.58 -4.85 7.69
N ALA A 191 -7.86 -5.17 6.42
CA ALA A 191 -7.30 -6.34 5.75
C ALA A 191 -5.76 -6.31 5.71
N PHE A 192 -5.17 -5.15 5.44
CA PHE A 192 -3.71 -4.96 5.48
C PHE A 192 -3.13 -5.24 6.86
N ALA A 193 -3.77 -4.73 7.91
CA ALA A 193 -3.34 -4.95 9.29
C ALA A 193 -3.48 -6.43 9.71
N CYS A 194 -4.58 -7.09 9.35
CA CYS A 194 -4.76 -8.53 9.53
C CYS A 194 -3.69 -9.33 8.79
N LEU A 195 -3.43 -9.00 7.53
CA LEU A 195 -2.40 -9.67 6.73
C LEU A 195 -1.02 -9.51 7.38
N MET A 196 -0.70 -8.32 7.89
CA MET A 196 0.58 -8.09 8.57
C MET A 196 0.70 -8.84 9.90
N ARG A 197 -0.42 -9.05 10.61
CA ARG A 197 -0.47 -9.80 11.88
C ARG A 197 -0.34 -11.31 11.67
N PHE A 198 -1.07 -11.87 10.70
CA PHE A 198 -1.16 -13.33 10.51
C PHE A 198 -0.13 -13.90 9.53
N SER A 199 0.46 -13.07 8.67
CA SER A 199 1.52 -13.51 7.76
C SER A 199 2.91 -13.39 8.38
N GLU A 200 3.92 -13.76 7.59
CA GLU A 200 5.33 -13.61 7.93
C GLU A 200 5.79 -12.16 8.18
N GLY A 201 4.90 -11.17 8.01
CA GLY A 201 5.07 -9.77 8.41
C GLY A 201 5.10 -8.83 7.20
N ALA A 202 5.67 -7.63 7.40
CA ALA A 202 5.59 -6.54 6.44
C ALA A 202 6.16 -6.86 5.05
N ASN A 203 7.16 -7.75 4.92
CA ASN A 203 7.71 -8.11 3.61
C ASN A 203 6.67 -8.84 2.74
N PHE A 204 5.95 -9.83 3.30
CA PHE A 204 4.92 -10.56 2.54
C PHE A 204 3.74 -9.66 2.19
N THR A 205 3.26 -8.88 3.18
CA THR A 205 2.17 -7.92 2.98
C THR A 205 2.45 -6.95 1.83
N ILE A 206 3.69 -6.43 1.74
CA ILE A 206 4.06 -5.51 0.67
C ILE A 206 4.17 -6.21 -0.68
N ILE A 207 4.75 -7.42 -0.71
CA ILE A 207 4.82 -8.23 -1.94
C ILE A 207 3.40 -8.53 -2.47
N ALA A 208 2.47 -8.93 -1.60
CA ALA A 208 1.07 -9.12 -2.00
C ALA A 208 0.41 -7.81 -2.47
N LEU A 209 0.70 -6.68 -1.81
CA LEU A 209 0.14 -5.38 -2.17
C LEU A 209 0.59 -4.89 -3.55
N THR A 210 1.77 -5.30 -4.04
CA THR A 210 2.23 -4.92 -5.39
C THR A 210 1.26 -5.37 -6.50
N LEU A 211 0.50 -6.45 -6.29
CA LEU A 211 -0.52 -6.91 -7.24
C LEU A 211 -1.61 -5.86 -7.51
N ARG A 212 -1.80 -4.90 -6.59
CA ARG A 212 -2.73 -3.80 -6.76
C ARG A 212 -2.45 -3.01 -8.05
N THR A 213 -1.19 -2.72 -8.37
CA THR A 213 -0.83 -1.87 -9.51
C THR A 213 -1.31 -2.45 -10.84
N PRO A 214 -0.95 -3.68 -11.24
CA PRO A 214 -1.41 -4.24 -12.50
C PRO A 214 -2.93 -4.50 -12.51
N LEU A 215 -3.57 -4.75 -11.36
CA LEU A 215 -5.03 -4.85 -11.28
C LEU A 215 -5.72 -3.51 -11.55
N VAL A 216 -5.17 -2.41 -11.03
CA VAL A 216 -5.69 -1.06 -11.27
C VAL A 216 -5.51 -0.68 -12.74
N PHE A 217 -4.34 -0.93 -13.33
CA PHE A 217 -4.15 -0.70 -14.77
C PHE A 217 -5.11 -1.55 -15.60
N LEU A 218 -5.23 -2.84 -15.31
CA LEU A 218 -6.15 -3.71 -16.02
C LEU A 218 -7.59 -3.23 -15.90
N PHE A 219 -8.03 -2.82 -14.71
CA PHE A 219 -9.37 -2.26 -14.49
C PHE A 219 -9.61 -1.03 -15.38
N TRP A 220 -8.70 -0.06 -15.39
CA TRP A 220 -8.87 1.15 -16.19
C TRP A 220 -8.70 0.93 -17.70
N THR A 221 -8.04 -0.14 -18.13
CA THR A 221 -8.04 -0.52 -19.56
C THR A 221 -9.34 -1.19 -20.01
N LEU A 222 -10.18 -1.65 -19.07
CA LEU A 222 -11.44 -2.33 -19.34
C LEU A 222 -12.67 -1.43 -19.15
N PHE A 223 -12.54 -0.38 -18.33
CA PHE A 223 -13.64 0.50 -17.93
C PHE A 223 -13.29 1.98 -18.17
N THR A 224 -14.23 2.71 -18.75
CA THR A 224 -14.18 4.16 -18.91
C THR A 224 -14.86 4.84 -17.71
N GLU A 225 -14.36 5.99 -17.25
CA GLU A 225 -14.87 6.66 -16.04
C GLU A 225 -16.22 7.36 -16.25
N ASP A 226 -16.42 8.07 -17.36
CA ASP A 226 -17.64 8.85 -17.62
C ASP A 226 -18.09 8.79 -19.10
N PRO A 227 -19.27 8.21 -19.41
CA PRO A 227 -20.11 7.42 -18.51
C PRO A 227 -19.39 6.13 -18.07
N PHE A 228 -19.66 5.61 -16.88
CA PHE A 228 -19.09 4.33 -16.46
C PHE A 228 -19.64 3.19 -17.31
N HIS A 229 -18.81 2.62 -18.18
CA HIS A 229 -19.20 1.49 -19.01
C HIS A 229 -17.98 0.64 -19.38
N PHE A 230 -18.25 -0.60 -19.76
CA PHE A 230 -17.24 -1.53 -20.23
C PHE A 230 -16.90 -1.21 -21.69
N GLU A 231 -15.72 -0.66 -21.91
CA GLU A 231 -15.16 -0.35 -23.22
C GLU A 231 -13.69 -0.77 -23.22
N PRO A 232 -13.36 -2.01 -23.64
CA PRO A 232 -12.02 -2.53 -23.51
C PRO A 232 -11.08 -1.87 -24.54
N HIS A 233 -10.13 -1.08 -24.03
CA HIS A 233 -9.04 -0.52 -24.82
C HIS A 233 -7.79 -1.36 -24.58
N VAL A 234 -7.52 -2.29 -25.51
CA VAL A 234 -6.40 -3.22 -25.40
C VAL A 234 -5.13 -2.54 -25.91
N HIS A 235 -4.36 -1.96 -25.00
CA HIS A 235 -3.06 -1.34 -25.28
C HIS A 235 -1.90 -2.26 -24.86
N LEU A 236 -0.67 -1.83 -25.16
CA LEU A 236 0.54 -2.52 -24.68
C LEU A 236 0.55 -2.65 -23.15
N SER A 237 0.08 -1.62 -22.44
CA SER A 237 -0.10 -1.59 -20.98
C SER A 237 -1.02 -2.69 -20.46
N THR A 238 -2.10 -3.02 -21.17
CA THR A 238 -3.01 -4.13 -20.84
C THR A 238 -2.26 -5.47 -20.86
N TRP A 239 -1.52 -5.76 -21.92
CA TRP A 239 -0.78 -7.02 -22.06
C TRP A 239 0.36 -7.15 -21.05
N LEU A 240 1.08 -6.05 -20.80
CA LEU A 240 2.13 -6.02 -19.78
C LEU A 240 1.56 -6.23 -18.37
N SER A 241 0.39 -5.68 -18.07
CA SER A 241 -0.31 -5.89 -16.80
C SER A 241 -0.75 -7.34 -16.62
N ILE A 242 -1.31 -7.97 -17.67
CA ILE A 242 -1.67 -9.40 -17.65
C ILE A 242 -0.43 -10.27 -17.44
N ALA A 243 0.64 -10.03 -18.20
CA ALA A 243 1.90 -10.75 -18.03
C ALA A 243 2.49 -10.57 -16.63
N GLY A 244 2.42 -9.34 -16.09
CA GLY A 244 2.82 -9.02 -14.73
C GLY A 244 2.08 -9.86 -13.70
N ILE A 245 0.75 -9.95 -13.78
CA ILE A 245 -0.07 -10.77 -12.88
C ILE A 245 0.31 -12.25 -12.96
N VAL A 246 0.48 -12.78 -14.17
CA VAL A 246 0.84 -14.19 -14.41
C VAL A 246 2.22 -14.52 -13.82
N ILE A 247 3.15 -13.58 -13.79
CA ILE A 247 4.48 -13.75 -13.19
C ILE A 247 4.44 -13.53 -11.66
N MET A 248 3.71 -12.51 -11.20
CA MET A 248 3.65 -12.15 -9.78
C MET A 248 2.96 -13.21 -8.94
N LEU A 249 1.81 -13.75 -9.39
CA LEU A 249 1.02 -14.68 -8.58
C LEU A 249 1.80 -15.94 -8.18
N PRO A 250 2.46 -16.68 -9.10
CA PRO A 250 3.32 -17.80 -8.73
C PRO A 250 4.46 -17.38 -7.80
N ALA A 251 5.11 -16.24 -8.04
CA ALA A 251 6.20 -15.77 -7.21
C ALA A 251 5.75 -15.44 -5.77
N ILE A 252 4.56 -14.88 -5.60
CA ILE A 252 3.94 -14.60 -4.29
C ILE A 252 3.63 -15.92 -3.57
N LEU A 253 3.05 -16.91 -4.27
CA LEU A 253 2.76 -18.22 -3.68
C LEU A 253 4.05 -18.93 -3.25
N VAL A 254 5.07 -18.95 -4.12
CA VAL A 254 6.37 -19.52 -3.82
C VAL A 254 7.05 -18.80 -2.65
N TYR A 255 6.87 -17.49 -2.52
CA TYR A 255 7.36 -16.73 -1.37
C TYR A 255 6.72 -17.20 -0.06
N ASP A 256 5.40 -17.43 -0.06
CA ASP A 256 4.65 -17.86 1.13
C ASP A 256 5.02 -19.29 1.56
N PHE A 257 5.15 -20.21 0.60
CA PHE A 257 5.57 -21.59 0.87
C PHE A 257 7.07 -21.74 1.18
N ALA A 258 7.89 -20.70 0.93
CA ALA A 258 9.31 -20.76 1.21
C ALA A 258 9.61 -20.80 2.72
N PRO A 259 10.69 -21.47 3.15
CA PRO A 259 11.06 -21.60 4.55
C PRO A 259 11.07 -20.26 5.29
N LYS A 260 10.55 -20.25 6.53
CA LYS A 260 10.38 -19.04 7.32
C LYS A 260 11.72 -18.31 7.58
N GLU A 261 11.69 -16.99 7.63
CA GLU A 261 12.87 -16.16 7.91
C GLU A 261 13.47 -16.47 9.29
N ILE A 262 14.80 -16.64 9.35
CA ILE A 262 15.52 -16.95 10.59
C ILE A 262 15.76 -15.66 11.38
N ASP A 263 15.42 -15.69 12.67
CA ASP A 263 15.69 -14.59 13.60
C ASP A 263 17.15 -14.65 14.07
N SER A 264 17.97 -13.69 13.66
CA SER A 264 19.42 -13.68 13.98
C SER A 264 19.69 -13.32 15.44
N SER A 265 18.66 -13.03 16.24
CA SER A 265 18.78 -12.70 17.67
C SER A 265 18.67 -13.91 18.60
N LYS A 266 18.20 -15.07 18.11
CA LYS A 266 18.20 -16.32 18.87
C LYS A 266 19.57 -17.01 18.72
N PRO A 267 20.26 -17.39 19.82
CA PRO A 267 21.52 -18.12 19.71
C PRO A 267 21.28 -19.48 19.05
N SER A 268 22.21 -19.90 18.17
CA SER A 268 22.17 -21.12 17.35
C SER A 268 22.22 -22.45 18.14
N GLY A 269 21.71 -22.49 19.38
CA GLY A 269 21.69 -23.67 20.24
C GLY A 269 20.39 -24.47 20.20
N ASN A 270 19.25 -23.89 19.81
CA ASN A 270 17.93 -24.53 19.99
C ASN A 270 17.11 -24.70 18.69
N VAL A 271 17.75 -24.68 17.52
CA VAL A 271 17.04 -24.89 16.24
C VAL A 271 16.52 -26.34 16.11
N LEU A 272 17.16 -27.29 16.80
CA LEU A 272 16.77 -28.71 16.77
C LEU A 272 15.55 -29.05 17.65
N ASP A 273 15.16 -28.21 18.60
CA ASP A 273 13.99 -28.47 19.47
C ASP A 273 12.69 -27.89 18.90
N ASP A 274 12.74 -26.77 18.16
CA ASP A 274 11.56 -26.08 17.62
C ASP A 274 10.95 -26.86 16.43
N ASP A 275 11.80 -27.42 15.55
CA ASP A 275 11.36 -28.33 14.47
C ASP A 275 10.80 -29.66 15.02
N ARG A 276 11.29 -30.12 16.19
CA ARG A 276 10.79 -31.33 16.85
C ARG A 276 9.44 -31.07 17.53
N GLN A 277 9.24 -29.91 18.15
CA GLN A 277 7.95 -29.53 18.74
C GLN A 277 6.87 -29.29 17.69
N THR A 278 7.19 -28.67 16.55
CA THR A 278 6.22 -28.49 15.45
C THR A 278 5.86 -29.80 14.76
N LEU A 279 6.78 -30.77 14.67
CA LEU A 279 6.47 -32.13 14.19
C LEU A 279 5.60 -32.93 15.18
N ILE A 280 5.79 -32.75 16.49
CA ILE A 280 4.98 -33.44 17.52
C ILE A 280 3.55 -32.88 17.55
N VAL A 281 3.36 -31.56 17.44
CA VAL A 281 2.01 -30.96 17.41
C VAL A 281 1.21 -31.38 16.17
N ASN A 282 1.86 -31.52 15.01
CA ASN A 282 1.18 -32.02 13.81
C ASN A 282 0.90 -33.53 13.86
N ALA A 283 1.71 -34.31 14.58
CA ALA A 283 1.46 -35.73 14.79
C ALA A 283 0.27 -35.96 15.74
N ASP A 284 0.16 -35.18 16.82
CA ASP A 284 -0.96 -35.27 17.77
C ASP A 284 -2.29 -34.85 17.13
N ALA A 285 -2.30 -33.80 16.29
CA ALA A 285 -3.51 -33.40 15.54
C ALA A 285 -4.00 -34.50 14.58
N SER A 286 -3.08 -35.27 13.98
CA SER A 286 -3.45 -36.41 13.11
C SER A 286 -3.89 -37.67 13.89
N PHE A 287 -3.60 -37.73 15.19
CA PHE A 287 -3.98 -38.84 16.05
C PHE A 287 -5.37 -38.64 16.67
N GLU A 288 -5.75 -37.40 17.01
CA GLU A 288 -7.09 -37.10 17.53
C GLU A 288 -8.21 -37.27 16.48
N ASP A 289 -7.93 -37.05 15.20
CA ASP A 289 -8.91 -37.26 14.11
C ASP A 289 -9.22 -38.74 13.82
N ASN A 290 -8.40 -39.69 14.32
CA ASN A 290 -8.60 -41.13 14.09
C ASN A 290 -9.27 -41.86 15.27
N VAL A 291 -9.54 -41.18 16.40
CA VAL A 291 -10.10 -41.81 17.62
C VAL A 291 -11.61 -41.53 17.79
N SER A 292 -12.21 -40.71 16.92
CA SER A 292 -13.64 -40.33 17.00
C SER A 292 -14.58 -41.13 16.08
N ILE A 293 -14.17 -42.34 15.65
CA ILE A 293 -15.07 -43.30 14.98
C ILE A 293 -14.99 -44.66 15.71
N ASN A 294 -15.77 -44.79 16.78
CA ASN A 294 -16.35 -46.06 17.26
C ASN A 294 -17.49 -45.78 18.25
#